data_AF-A0A7I7URR7-F1
#
_entry.id   AF-A0A7I7URR7-F1
#
_cell.length_a   1.000
_cell.length_b   1.000
_cell.length_c   1.000
_cell.angle_alpha   90.00
_cell.angle_beta   90.00
_cell.angle_gamma   90.00
#
_symmetry.space_group_name_H-M   'P 1'
#
loop_
_entity.id
_entity.type
_entity.pdbx_description
1 polymer ?
#
loop_
_entity_poly.entity_id
_entity_poly.type
_entity_poly.pdbx_seq_one_letter_code
_entity_poly.pdbx_strand_id
1 'polypeptide(L)'
;MTRPAADREDQAAAVAVGLTRDEVRAALHAVDAYRRGHAAAGRPVPQPVIALLRRLETVHRTTHVESPTRQVSGGRLQDLQHDWITTGRAAELLDVDHRTVQRRAQALGGQKIHGRWMFPAATIQAMRNHKEIDA
;
A
#
# COMPACT_ATOMS: atom_id res chain seq x y z
N MET A 1 -6.11 -15.50 -53.67
CA MET A 1 -4.73 -15.18 -53.22
C MET A 1 -4.76 -13.87 -52.43
N THR A 2 -4.66 -13.91 -51.09
CA THR A 2 -3.98 -12.95 -50.19
C THR A 2 -4.11 -13.49 -48.76
N ARG A 3 -3.00 -13.53 -48.02
CA ARG A 3 -2.73 -14.23 -46.75
C ARG A 3 -3.76 -13.98 -45.61
N PRO A 4 -4.16 -15.00 -44.82
CA PRO A 4 -4.52 -14.76 -43.43
C PRO A 4 -3.23 -14.45 -42.64
N ALA A 5 -3.19 -13.26 -42.04
CA ALA A 5 -2.14 -12.89 -41.13
C ALA A 5 -2.24 -13.78 -39.89
N ALA A 6 -1.17 -14.52 -39.64
CA ALA A 6 -0.96 -15.25 -38.40
C ALA A 6 -1.08 -14.27 -37.23
N ASP A 7 -2.22 -14.34 -36.53
CA ASP A 7 -2.33 -13.90 -35.15
C ASP A 7 -1.29 -14.69 -34.38
N ARG A 8 -0.15 -14.04 -34.13
CA ARG A 8 0.98 -14.61 -33.43
C ARG A 8 0.50 -15.11 -32.09
N GLU A 9 0.56 -16.42 -31.94
CA GLU A 9 0.47 -17.18 -30.71
C GLU A 9 1.63 -16.83 -29.76
N ASP A 10 1.82 -15.55 -29.43
CA ASP A 10 2.59 -15.09 -28.28
C ASP A 10 1.76 -15.28 -26.99
N GLN A 11 1.06 -16.41 -26.88
CA GLN A 11 0.75 -17.00 -25.59
C GLN A 11 2.07 -17.52 -25.02
N ALA A 12 2.89 -16.59 -24.54
CA ALA A 12 4.09 -16.88 -23.79
C ALA A 12 3.73 -17.93 -22.73
N ALA A 13 4.24 -19.15 -22.93
CA ALA A 13 4.05 -20.26 -22.02
C ALA A 13 4.30 -19.74 -20.61
N ALA A 14 3.29 -19.82 -19.75
CA ALA A 14 3.40 -19.32 -18.40
C ALA A 14 4.47 -20.16 -17.67
N VAL A 15 5.71 -19.66 -17.62
CA VAL A 15 6.78 -20.32 -16.88
C VAL A 15 6.47 -20.10 -15.41
N ALA A 16 5.92 -21.12 -14.77
CA ALA A 16 5.71 -21.15 -13.33
C ALA A 16 7.07 -21.31 -12.65
N VAL A 17 7.74 -20.20 -12.36
CA VAL A 17 8.90 -20.19 -11.48
C VAL A 17 8.37 -20.27 -10.05
N GLY A 18 8.63 -21.40 -9.38
CA GLY A 18 8.33 -21.57 -7.95
C GLY A 18 9.26 -20.71 -7.12
N LEU A 19 8.90 -19.44 -6.93
CA LEU A 19 9.65 -18.53 -6.07
C LEU A 19 9.38 -18.85 -4.59
N THR A 20 10.44 -18.94 -3.80
CA THR A 20 10.37 -18.97 -2.35
C THR A 20 9.87 -17.64 -1.79
N ARG A 21 9.44 -17.64 -0.53
CA ARG A 21 8.92 -16.44 0.13
C ARG A 21 9.93 -15.28 0.18
N ASP A 22 11.18 -15.61 0.47
CA ASP A 22 12.25 -14.62 0.55
C ASP A 22 12.59 -14.06 -0.83
N GLU A 23 12.53 -14.89 -1.87
CA GLU A 23 12.68 -14.45 -3.26
C GLU A 23 11.53 -13.55 -3.71
N VAL A 24 10.29 -13.84 -3.31
CA VAL A 24 9.14 -12.94 -3.57
C VAL A 24 9.35 -11.58 -2.89
N ARG A 25 9.83 -11.57 -1.64
CA ARG A 25 10.11 -10.33 -0.91
C ARG A 25 11.25 -9.55 -1.56
N ALA A 26 12.33 -10.22 -1.95
CA ALA A 26 13.46 -9.63 -2.65
C ALA A 26 13.04 -9.04 -4.01
N ALA A 27 12.24 -9.79 -4.77
CA ALA A 27 11.69 -9.35 -6.05
C ALA A 27 10.80 -8.11 -5.89
N LEU A 28 9.92 -8.10 -4.87
CA LEU A 28 9.06 -6.96 -4.58
C LEU A 28 9.88 -5.72 -4.22
N HIS A 29 10.93 -5.88 -3.41
CA HIS A 29 11.84 -4.78 -3.08
C HIS A 29 12.57 -4.23 -4.32
N ALA A 30 13.09 -5.11 -5.17
CA ALA A 30 13.80 -4.72 -6.40
C ALA A 30 12.89 -3.98 -7.39
N VAL A 31 11.68 -4.50 -7.63
CA VAL A 31 10.71 -3.89 -8.55
C VAL A 31 10.21 -2.54 -8.01
N ASP A 32 10.00 -2.43 -6.70
CA ASP A 32 9.61 -1.16 -6.09
C ASP A 32 10.73 -0.11 -6.13
N ALA A 33 11.99 -0.53 -5.92
CA ALA A 33 13.14 0.36 -6.08
C ALA A 33 13.25 0.89 -7.53
N TYR A 34 13.06 0.03 -8.53
CA TYR A 34 13.01 0.43 -9.94
C TYR A 34 11.87 1.44 -10.21
N ARG A 35 10.66 1.18 -9.69
CA ARG A 35 9.52 2.09 -9.80
C ARG A 35 9.82 3.47 -9.21
N ARG A 36 10.42 3.50 -8.02
CA ARG A 36 10.83 4.75 -7.35
C ARG A 36 11.89 5.50 -8.15
N GLY A 37 12.84 4.79 -8.74
CA GLY A 37 13.85 5.38 -9.63
C GLY A 37 13.23 6.08 -10.84
N HIS A 38 12.25 5.46 -11.48
CA HIS A 38 11.49 6.07 -12.58
C HIS A 38 10.69 7.30 -12.14
N ALA A 39 10.00 7.21 -11.00
CA ALA A 39 9.26 8.33 -10.44
C ALA A 39 10.18 9.52 -10.11
N ALA A 40 11.36 9.26 -9.53
CA ALA A 40 12.35 10.29 -9.24
C ALA A 40 12.93 10.92 -10.53
N ALA A 41 13.06 10.15 -11.60
CA ALA A 41 13.48 10.64 -12.91
C ALA A 41 12.35 11.28 -13.73
N GLY A 42 11.11 11.36 -13.21
CA GLY A 42 9.95 11.88 -13.93
C GLY A 42 9.53 11.03 -15.13
N ARG A 43 9.94 9.76 -15.18
CA ARG A 43 9.67 8.85 -16.30
C ARG A 43 8.48 7.95 -15.98
N PRO A 44 7.59 7.69 -16.96
CA PRO A 44 6.51 6.74 -16.77
C PRO A 44 7.07 5.33 -16.59
N VAL A 45 6.53 4.61 -15.60
CA VAL A 45 6.91 3.23 -15.33
C VAL A 45 6.27 2.33 -16.39
N PRO A 46 7.03 1.44 -17.05
CA PRO A 46 6.46 0.53 -18.04
C PRO A 46 5.32 -0.32 -17.47
N GLN A 47 4.21 -0.45 -18.22
CA GLN A 47 3.05 -1.26 -17.81
C GLN A 47 3.39 -2.70 -17.39
N PRO A 48 4.30 -3.43 -18.06
CA PRO A 48 4.70 -4.77 -17.63
C PRO A 48 5.25 -4.82 -16.19
N VAL A 49 5.95 -3.76 -15.77
CA VAL A 49 6.53 -3.65 -14.42
C VAL A 49 5.43 -3.42 -13.38
N ILE A 50 4.43 -2.60 -13.72
CA ILE A 50 3.26 -2.38 -12.86
C ILE A 50 2.47 -3.69 -12.68
N ALA A 51 2.26 -4.43 -13.77
CA ALA A 51 1.58 -5.73 -13.73
C ALA A 51 2.36 -6.74 -12.87
N LEU A 52 3.69 -6.82 -13.03
CA LEU A 52 4.55 -7.66 -12.21
C LEU A 52 4.48 -7.30 -10.73
N LEU A 53 4.54 -6.00 -10.40
CA LEU A 53 4.45 -5.52 -9.02
C LEU A 53 3.13 -5.94 -8.37
N ARG A 54 2.00 -5.74 -9.06
CA ARG A 54 0.67 -6.15 -8.56
C ARG A 54 0.59 -7.66 -8.31
N ARG A 55 1.18 -8.47 -9.20
CA ARG A 55 1.22 -9.92 -9.06
C ARG A 55 2.08 -10.34 -7.86
N LEU A 56 3.27 -9.76 -7.70
CA LEU A 56 4.15 -10.03 -6.56
C LEU A 56 3.51 -9.60 -5.23
N GLU A 57 2.85 -8.43 -5.18
CA GLU A 57 2.10 -7.99 -4.01
C GLU A 57 0.98 -8.96 -3.64
N THR A 58 0.25 -9.47 -4.65
CA THR A 58 -0.79 -10.47 -4.44
C THR A 58 -0.21 -11.74 -3.84
N VAL A 59 0.82 -12.32 -4.47
CA VAL A 59 1.50 -13.53 -3.97
C VAL A 59 2.01 -13.31 -2.54
N HIS A 60 2.70 -12.20 -2.29
CA HIS A 60 3.22 -11.88 -0.97
C HIS A 60 2.12 -11.82 0.10
N ARG A 61 0.99 -11.16 -0.22
CA ARG A 61 -0.16 -11.07 0.69
C ARG A 61 -0.86 -12.41 0.91
N THR A 62 -0.93 -13.28 -0.10
CA THR A 62 -1.58 -14.59 -0.02
C THR A 62 -0.72 -15.63 0.69
N THR A 63 0.62 -15.56 0.58
CA THR A 63 1.53 -16.43 1.33
C THR A 63 1.64 -16.02 2.80
N HIS A 64 1.40 -14.74 3.14
CA HIS A 64 1.36 -14.28 4.53
C HIS A 64 0.13 -14.77 5.34
N VAL A 65 -0.82 -15.44 4.69
CA VAL A 65 -2.11 -15.87 5.26
C VAL A 65 -2.03 -17.16 6.06
N GLU A 66 -1.00 -17.98 5.82
CA GLU A 66 -0.81 -19.25 6.52
C GLU A 66 -0.14 -19.09 7.90
N SER A 67 0.05 -17.86 8.36
CA SER A 67 0.11 -17.60 9.80
C SER A 67 -1.32 -17.29 10.27
N PRO A 68 -1.87 -17.96 11.30
CA PRO A 68 -3.20 -17.67 11.85
C PRO A 68 -3.29 -16.30 12.57
N THR A 69 -2.42 -15.37 12.19
CA THR A 69 -2.40 -13.96 12.59
C THR A 69 -2.69 -13.08 11.38
N ARG A 70 -3.55 -13.54 10.46
CA ARG A 70 -4.22 -12.64 9.54
C ARG A 70 -5.20 -11.84 10.36
N GLN A 71 -4.83 -10.61 10.72
CA GLN A 71 -5.81 -9.56 10.99
C GLN A 71 -6.65 -9.43 9.72
N VAL A 72 -7.76 -10.15 9.74
CA VAL A 72 -8.93 -9.91 8.93
C VAL A 72 -9.29 -8.44 9.16
N SER A 73 -9.43 -7.69 8.07
CA SER A 73 -10.12 -6.40 8.07
C SER A 73 -11.52 -6.61 8.66
N GLY A 74 -11.61 -6.44 9.98
CA GLY A 74 -12.70 -6.94 10.81
C GLY A 74 -12.16 -7.35 12.18
N GLY A 75 -11.45 -6.44 12.87
CA GLY A 75 -10.75 -6.75 14.11
C GLY A 75 -10.85 -5.63 15.13
N ARG A 76 -11.63 -5.90 16.18
CA ARG A 76 -11.70 -5.19 17.46
C ARG A 76 -10.41 -4.46 17.86
N LEU A 77 -10.52 -3.14 18.05
CA LEU A 77 -10.29 -2.39 19.30
C LEU A 77 -9.08 -2.69 20.23
N GLN A 78 -8.13 -3.58 19.93
CA GLN A 78 -7.20 -4.07 20.97
C GLN A 78 -5.68 -3.86 20.77
N ASP A 79 -5.19 -3.37 19.63
CA ASP A 79 -3.73 -3.15 19.45
C ASP A 79 -3.30 -1.67 19.32
N LEU A 80 -4.18 -0.73 19.68
CA LEU A 80 -4.05 0.69 19.30
C LEU A 80 -3.18 1.58 20.20
N GLN A 81 -2.46 1.02 21.17
CA GLN A 81 -1.69 1.86 22.10
C GLN A 81 -0.36 2.40 21.53
N HIS A 82 0.15 1.88 20.41
CA HIS A 82 1.45 2.32 19.87
C HIS A 82 1.52 2.53 18.35
N ASP A 83 0.40 2.40 17.63
CA ASP A 83 0.42 2.53 16.17
C ASP A 83 0.40 4.00 15.73
N TRP A 84 1.50 4.42 15.10
CA TRP A 84 1.57 5.68 14.40
C TRP A 84 1.05 5.52 12.96
N ILE A 85 0.14 6.39 12.55
CA ILE A 85 -0.47 6.38 11.22
C ILE A 85 -0.03 7.58 10.39
N THR A 86 -0.01 7.41 9.07
CA THR A 86 0.40 8.48 8.13
C THR A 86 -0.71 9.50 7.91
N THR A 87 -0.37 10.66 7.33
CA THR A 87 -1.34 11.70 6.96
C THR A 87 -2.50 11.18 6.11
N GLY A 88 -2.23 10.31 5.14
CA GLY A 88 -3.28 9.75 4.27
C GLY A 88 -4.27 8.89 5.06
N ARG A 89 -3.75 8.05 5.95
CA ARG A 89 -4.60 7.21 6.80
C ARG A 89 -5.40 8.03 7.82
N ALA A 90 -4.82 9.10 8.37
CA ALA A 90 -5.52 10.01 9.25
C ALA A 90 -6.63 10.81 8.52
N ALA A 91 -6.39 11.20 7.28
CA ALA A 91 -7.37 11.87 6.43
C ALA A 91 -8.59 10.99 6.13
N GLU A 92 -8.34 9.72 5.78
CA GLU A 92 -9.40 8.71 5.59
C GLU A 92 -10.24 8.51 6.87
N LEU A 93 -9.60 8.45 8.05
CA LEU A 93 -10.30 8.21 9.31
C LEU A 93 -11.13 9.41 9.78
N LEU A 94 -10.71 10.63 9.46
CA LEU A 94 -11.40 11.87 9.85
C LEU A 94 -12.38 12.37 8.80
N ASP A 95 -12.40 11.73 7.63
CA ASP A 95 -13.14 12.14 6.43
C ASP A 95 -12.87 13.61 6.06
N VAL A 96 -11.58 13.94 5.91
CA VAL A 96 -11.11 15.29 5.56
C VAL A 96 -9.96 15.21 4.56
N ASP A 97 -9.65 16.33 3.92
CA ASP A 97 -8.53 16.42 3.00
C ASP A 97 -7.16 16.41 3.73
N HIS A 98 -6.12 15.98 3.01
CA HIS A 98 -4.77 15.87 3.54
C HIS A 98 -4.22 17.21 4.07
N ARG A 99 -4.57 18.34 3.43
CA ARG A 99 -4.09 19.67 3.82
C ARG A 99 -4.73 20.10 5.14
N THR A 100 -6.00 19.75 5.37
CA THR A 100 -6.69 19.96 6.64
C THR A 100 -6.07 19.16 7.77
N VAL A 101 -5.69 17.89 7.54
CA VAL A 101 -4.93 17.09 8.53
C VAL A 101 -3.60 17.74 8.86
N GLN A 102 -2.84 18.16 7.83
CA GLN A 102 -1.54 18.82 8.03
C GLN A 102 -1.65 20.16 8.76
N ARG A 103 -2.68 20.97 8.46
CA ARG A 103 -2.94 22.23 9.15
C ARG A 103 -3.27 22.00 10.63
N ARG A 104 -3.94 20.89 10.94
CA ARG A 104 -4.28 20.48 12.31
C ARG A 104 -3.20 19.63 12.97
N ALA A 105 -2.04 19.44 12.33
CA ALA A 105 -1.12 18.39 12.74
C ALA A 105 -0.66 18.50 14.19
N GLN A 106 -0.40 19.72 14.69
CA GLN A 106 -0.03 19.93 16.09
C GLN A 106 -1.17 19.61 17.06
N ALA A 107 -2.41 20.00 16.72
CA ALA A 107 -3.59 19.69 17.54
C ALA A 107 -3.90 18.18 17.58
N LEU A 108 -3.54 17.45 16.52
CA LEU A 108 -3.69 16.00 16.42
C LEU A 108 -2.54 15.21 17.09
N GLY A 109 -1.62 15.88 17.79
CA GLY A 109 -0.44 15.24 18.37
C GLY A 109 0.53 14.68 17.31
N GLY A 110 0.48 15.23 16.10
CA GLY A 110 1.31 14.78 14.99
C GLY A 110 2.79 15.10 15.19
N GLN A 111 3.65 14.17 14.80
CA GLN A 111 5.10 14.30 14.85
C GLN A 111 5.72 14.07 13.47
N LYS A 112 6.80 14.80 13.17
CA LYS A 112 7.61 14.51 11.98
C LYS A 112 8.62 13.41 12.29
N ILE A 113 8.46 12.26 11.65
CA ILE A 113 9.39 11.13 11.70
C ILE A 113 9.95 10.94 10.29
N HIS A 114 11.27 11.03 10.12
CA HIS A 114 11.95 10.97 8.81
C HIS A 114 11.34 11.89 7.74
N GLY A 115 10.98 13.12 8.13
CA GLY A 115 10.40 14.12 7.22
C GLY A 115 8.93 13.88 6.83
N ARG A 116 8.28 12.86 7.39
CA ARG A 116 6.85 12.56 7.17
C ARG A 116 6.05 12.83 8.44
N TRP A 117 4.86 13.39 8.28
CA TRP A 117 3.92 13.56 9.39
C TRP A 117 3.31 12.21 9.76
N MET A 118 3.45 11.84 11.03
CA MET A 118 2.86 10.66 11.62
C MET A 118 2.00 11.08 12.80
N PHE A 119 0.89 10.38 13.01
CA PHE A 119 -0.11 10.71 14.01
C PHE A 119 -0.39 9.49 14.89
N PRO A 120 -0.58 9.64 16.21
CA PRO A 120 -1.01 8.53 17.04
C PRO A 120 -2.41 8.06 16.61
N ALA A 121 -2.57 6.77 16.32
CA ALA A 121 -3.86 6.21 15.90
C ALA A 121 -4.96 6.46 16.95
N ALA A 122 -4.61 6.33 18.23
CA ALA A 122 -5.52 6.56 19.35
C ALA A 122 -6.11 7.99 19.34
N THR A 123 -5.29 9.01 19.11
CA THR A 123 -5.72 10.41 19.06
C THR A 123 -6.67 10.66 17.89
N ILE A 124 -6.35 10.12 16.71
CA ILE A 124 -7.19 10.28 15.51
C ILE A 124 -8.55 9.60 15.68
N GLN A 125 -8.58 8.42 16.28
CA GLN A 125 -9.84 7.72 16.58
C GLN A 125 -10.67 8.43 17.64
N ALA A 126 -10.04 8.92 18.71
CA ALA A 126 -10.74 9.70 19.73
C ALA A 126 -11.43 10.93 19.12
N MET A 127 -10.77 11.62 18.18
CA MET A 127 -11.37 12.75 17.48
C MET A 127 -12.47 12.37 16.51
N ARG A 128 -12.35 11.22 15.82
CA ARG A 128 -13.44 10.70 14.99
C ARG A 128 -14.70 10.47 15.84
N ASN A 129 -14.53 9.78 16.98
CA ASN A 129 -15.64 9.48 17.88
C ASN A 129 -16.27 10.74 18.48
N HIS A 130 -15.48 11.80 18.73
CA HIS A 130 -16.02 13.10 19.16
C HIS A 130 -16.81 13.81 18.05
N LYS A 131 -16.38 13.70 16.79
CA LYS A 131 -17.07 14.28 15.64
C LYS A 131 -18.43 13.62 15.38
N GLU A 132 -18.60 12.35 15.76
CA GLU A 132 -19.87 11.61 15.65
C GLU A 132 -20.89 11.97 16.76
N ILE A 133 -20.50 12.72 17.81
CA ILE A 133 -21.40 13.10 18.91
C ILE A 133 -22.06 14.49 18.69
N ASP A 134 -21.47 15.33 17.84
CA ASP A 134 -21.95 16.70 17.54
C ASP A 134 -22.71 16.81 16.19
N ALA A 135 -23.21 15.69 15.63
CA ALA A 135 -24.01 15.64 14.40
C ALA A 135 -25.42 15.11 14.68
#